data_AF-A0A935U175-F1
#
_entry.id   AF-A0A935U175-F1
#
_cell.length_a   1.000
_cell.length_b   1.000
_cell.length_c   1.000
_cell.angle_alpha   90.00
_cell.angle_beta   90.00
_cell.angle_gamma   90.00
#
_symmetry.space_group_name_H-M   'P 1'
#
loop_
_entity.id
_entity.type
_entity.pdbx_description
1 polymer ?
#
loop_
_entity_poly.entity_id
_entity_poly.type
_entity_poly.pdbx_seq_one_letter_code
_entity_poly.pdbx_strand_id
1 'polypeptide(L)'
;MAQPEKRENSVLFSLRELRQIEESRVQEEVNAQRSAEEARIRAAQEQERMVREAEEARVRAIHEEERMRREVDEARLREERIRMQEAETQARIRAQAELEQQRLAAEMQLKAQEVAKTRPTWLLAIAGFLVVAIGVTGVILYKRDKDANALAIKSAQQQRENEELEKREKENTRILNELVARSNAQDQELSAAKTALNNAQNAQDLKTAQARVAAAEARQAEAKAALARKQQEVKDAERRRKVTLSDECKNNPLGC
;
A
#
# COMPACT_ATOMS: atom_id res chain seq x y z
N MET A 1 -69.38 -61.86 36.08
CA MET A 1 -68.46 -62.40 35.05
C MET A 1 -68.07 -61.25 34.11
N ALA A 2 -66.82 -60.79 34.20
CA ALA A 2 -66.13 -59.85 33.29
C ALA A 2 -64.67 -59.83 33.81
N GLN A 3 -63.58 -59.98 33.06
CA GLN A 3 -63.15 -59.18 31.92
C GLN A 3 -62.09 -59.96 31.11
N PRO A 4 -62.45 -60.57 29.97
CA PRO A 4 -61.47 -61.03 28.98
C PRO A 4 -60.91 -59.88 28.11
N GLU A 5 -61.68 -58.81 27.87
CA GLU A 5 -61.29 -57.73 26.93
C GLU A 5 -60.07 -56.89 27.35
N LYS A 6 -59.79 -56.76 28.66
CA LYS A 6 -58.61 -56.00 29.10
C LYS A 6 -57.28 -56.74 28.86
N ARG A 7 -57.29 -58.07 28.80
CA ARG A 7 -56.07 -58.86 28.53
C ARG A 7 -55.71 -58.82 27.05
N GLU A 8 -56.70 -58.88 26.16
CA GLU A 8 -56.48 -58.80 24.71
C GLU A 8 -55.92 -57.44 24.29
N ASN A 9 -56.32 -56.35 24.97
CA ASN A 9 -55.78 -55.00 24.73
C ASN A 9 -54.30 -54.86 25.17
N SER A 10 -53.89 -55.56 26.23
CA SER A 10 -52.49 -55.53 26.71
C SER A 10 -51.51 -56.26 25.79
N VAL A 11 -51.94 -57.35 25.14
CA VAL A 11 -51.11 -58.09 24.18
C VAL A 11 -50.90 -57.28 22.91
N LEU A 12 -51.96 -56.66 22.38
CA LEU A 12 -51.86 -55.82 21.19
C LEU A 12 -51.00 -54.56 21.42
N PHE A 13 -51.02 -54.02 22.64
CA PHE A 13 -50.11 -52.94 23.03
C PHE A 13 -48.65 -53.40 23.05
N SER A 14 -48.35 -54.56 23.67
CA SER A 14 -46.99 -55.11 23.71
C SER A 14 -46.42 -55.44 22.33
N LEU A 15 -47.24 -55.93 21.40
CA LEU A 15 -46.82 -56.20 20.02
C LEU A 15 -46.57 -54.91 19.24
N ARG A 16 -47.35 -53.84 19.49
CA ARG A 16 -47.11 -52.53 18.87
C ARG A 16 -45.82 -51.90 19.39
N GLU A 17 -45.56 -52.03 20.69
CA GLU A 17 -44.34 -51.53 21.32
C GLU A 17 -43.10 -52.28 20.83
N LEU A 18 -43.15 -53.61 20.71
CA LEU A 18 -42.06 -54.40 20.12
C LEU A 18 -41.80 -54.01 18.66
N ARG A 19 -42.85 -53.82 17.86
CA ARG A 19 -42.70 -53.35 16.47
C ARG A 19 -42.07 -51.97 16.40
N GLN A 20 -42.42 -51.07 17.32
CA GLN A 20 -41.85 -49.72 17.39
C GLN A 20 -40.36 -49.75 17.83
N ILE A 21 -39.98 -50.65 18.74
CA ILE A 21 -38.59 -50.84 19.14
C ILE A 21 -37.77 -51.43 17.99
N GLU A 22 -38.32 -52.40 17.27
CA GLU A 22 -37.67 -52.99 16.09
C GLU A 22 -37.50 -51.96 14.97
N GLU A 23 -38.52 -51.15 14.70
CA GLU A 23 -38.46 -50.04 13.74
C GLU A 23 -37.41 -49.00 14.15
N SER A 24 -37.30 -48.65 15.44
CA SER A 24 -36.26 -47.75 15.95
C SER A 24 -34.87 -48.33 15.74
N ARG A 25 -34.64 -49.62 16.04
CA ARG A 25 -33.34 -50.27 15.85
C ARG A 25 -32.94 -50.35 14.39
N VAL A 26 -33.87 -50.73 13.51
CA VAL A 26 -33.63 -50.76 12.07
C VAL A 26 -33.30 -49.35 11.56
N GLN A 27 -33.99 -48.33 12.04
CA GLN A 27 -33.70 -46.94 11.67
C GLN A 27 -32.33 -46.48 12.17
N GLU A 28 -31.95 -46.83 13.41
CA GLU A 28 -30.64 -46.54 13.98
C GLU A 28 -29.51 -47.24 13.21
N GLU A 29 -29.67 -48.52 12.85
CA GLU A 29 -28.70 -49.26 12.05
C GLU A 29 -28.55 -48.67 10.64
N VAL A 30 -29.65 -48.33 9.97
CA VAL A 30 -29.62 -47.67 8.65
C VAL A 30 -28.96 -46.30 8.73
N ASN A 31 -29.24 -45.51 9.77
CA ASN A 31 -28.61 -44.20 9.97
C ASN A 31 -27.11 -44.35 10.31
N ALA A 32 -26.73 -45.35 11.09
CA ALA A 32 -25.33 -45.65 11.41
C ALA A 32 -24.55 -46.09 10.16
N GLN A 33 -25.14 -46.93 9.31
CA GLN A 33 -24.53 -47.33 8.04
C GLN A 33 -24.40 -46.14 7.08
N ARG A 34 -25.45 -45.33 6.94
CA ARG A 34 -25.42 -44.13 6.07
C ARG A 34 -24.39 -43.11 6.54
N SER A 35 -24.33 -42.83 7.84
CA SER A 35 -23.34 -41.89 8.39
C SER A 35 -21.90 -42.40 8.26
N ALA A 36 -21.68 -43.72 8.40
CA ALA A 36 -20.36 -44.33 8.17
C ALA A 36 -19.94 -44.25 6.70
N GLU A 37 -20.87 -44.46 5.75
CA GLU A 37 -20.60 -44.32 4.33
C GLU A 37 -20.32 -42.86 3.95
N GLU A 38 -21.13 -41.90 4.43
CA GLU A 38 -20.91 -40.47 4.24
C GLU A 38 -19.59 -40.00 4.85
N ALA A 39 -19.17 -40.54 6.00
CA ALA A 39 -17.88 -40.23 6.60
C ALA A 39 -16.71 -40.75 5.75
N ARG A 40 -16.84 -41.96 5.18
CA ARG A 40 -15.84 -42.53 4.25
C ARG A 40 -15.72 -41.72 2.96
N ILE A 41 -16.86 -41.31 2.38
CA ILE A 41 -16.87 -40.50 1.16
C ILE A 41 -16.24 -39.12 1.43
N ARG A 42 -16.58 -38.48 2.56
CA ARG A 42 -15.98 -37.20 2.95
C ARG A 42 -14.47 -37.32 3.17
N ALA A 43 -14.02 -38.35 3.90
CA ALA A 43 -12.59 -38.57 4.10
C ALA A 43 -11.83 -38.80 2.79
N ALA A 44 -12.41 -39.55 1.84
CA ALA A 44 -11.81 -39.76 0.53
C ALA A 44 -11.74 -38.46 -0.29
N GLN A 45 -12.80 -37.65 -0.28
CA GLN A 45 -12.84 -36.35 -0.97
C GLN A 45 -11.88 -35.33 -0.36
N GLU A 46 -11.75 -35.30 0.96
CA GLU A 46 -10.80 -34.43 1.65
C GLU A 46 -9.36 -34.84 1.32
N GLN A 47 -9.06 -36.14 1.31
CA GLN A 47 -7.73 -36.61 0.94
C GLN A 47 -7.38 -36.28 -0.52
N GLU A 48 -8.34 -36.44 -1.44
CA GLU A 48 -8.15 -36.05 -2.85
C GLU A 48 -7.93 -34.54 -3.00
N ARG A 49 -8.68 -33.72 -2.26
CA ARG A 49 -8.51 -32.26 -2.22
C ARG A 49 -7.13 -31.87 -1.70
N MET A 50 -6.68 -32.46 -0.60
CA MET A 50 -5.36 -32.19 -0.04
C MET A 50 -4.22 -32.54 -1.01
N VAL A 51 -4.35 -33.64 -1.77
CA VAL A 51 -3.37 -34.00 -2.79
C VAL A 51 -3.35 -33.00 -3.94
N ARG A 52 -4.52 -32.59 -4.45
CA ARG A 52 -4.62 -31.58 -5.51
C ARG A 52 -4.09 -30.23 -5.07
N GLU A 53 -4.46 -29.76 -3.88
CA GLU A 53 -4.00 -28.49 -3.33
C GLU A 53 -2.47 -28.50 -3.12
N ALA A 54 -1.89 -29.63 -2.67
CA ALA A 54 -0.45 -29.78 -2.53
C ALA A 54 0.28 -29.77 -3.89
N GLU A 55 -0.29 -30.38 -4.92
CA GLU A 55 0.26 -30.35 -6.28
C GLU A 55 0.19 -28.94 -6.88
N GLU A 56 -0.97 -28.27 -6.79
CA GLU A 56 -1.15 -26.89 -7.23
C GLU A 56 -0.26 -25.91 -6.47
N ALA A 57 -0.02 -26.13 -5.17
CA ALA A 57 0.92 -25.31 -4.39
C ALA A 57 2.36 -25.50 -4.86
N ARG A 58 2.78 -26.73 -5.19
CA ARG A 58 4.11 -27.01 -5.75
C ARG A 58 4.29 -26.34 -7.11
N VAL A 59 3.30 -26.45 -8.00
CA VAL A 59 3.36 -25.83 -9.33
C VAL A 59 3.42 -24.31 -9.22
N ARG A 60 2.63 -23.71 -8.31
CA ARG A 60 2.70 -22.26 -8.04
C ARG A 60 4.07 -21.83 -7.52
N ALA A 61 4.65 -22.56 -6.58
CA ALA A 61 5.97 -22.25 -6.04
C ALA A 61 7.06 -22.29 -7.13
N ILE A 62 7.02 -23.27 -8.03
CA ILE A 62 7.96 -23.36 -9.16
C ILE A 62 7.79 -22.16 -10.11
N HIS A 63 6.56 -21.82 -10.47
CA HIS A 63 6.30 -20.67 -11.34
C HIS A 63 6.69 -19.33 -10.72
N GLU A 64 6.47 -19.16 -9.42
CA GLU A 64 6.90 -17.96 -8.69
C GLU A 64 8.43 -17.87 -8.64
N GLU A 65 9.13 -18.97 -8.38
CA GLU A 65 10.60 -19.00 -8.41
C GLU A 65 11.15 -18.67 -9.80
N GLU A 66 10.56 -19.21 -10.86
CA GLU A 66 10.95 -18.88 -12.23
C GLU A 66 10.72 -17.40 -12.57
N ARG A 67 9.60 -16.82 -12.13
CA ARG A 67 9.32 -15.39 -12.32
C ARG A 67 10.35 -14.53 -11.60
N MET A 68 10.64 -14.82 -10.35
CA MET A 68 11.64 -14.09 -9.57
C MET A 68 13.03 -14.18 -10.22
N ARG A 69 13.42 -15.35 -10.72
CA ARG A 69 14.70 -15.51 -11.45
C ARG A 69 14.75 -14.64 -12.70
N ARG A 70 13.70 -14.64 -13.53
CA ARG A 70 13.61 -13.80 -14.73
C ARG A 70 13.66 -12.32 -14.40
N GLU A 71 12.95 -11.88 -13.37
CA GLU A 71 12.95 -10.47 -12.93
C GLU A 71 14.34 -10.03 -12.45
N VAL A 72 15.06 -10.87 -11.70
CA VAL A 72 16.43 -10.59 -11.26
C VAL A 72 17.39 -10.53 -12.45
N ASP A 73 17.29 -11.45 -13.39
CA ASP A 73 18.14 -11.46 -14.58
C ASP A 73 17.87 -10.24 -15.48
N GLU A 74 16.60 -9.88 -15.68
CA GLU A 74 16.23 -8.66 -16.41
C GLU A 74 16.73 -7.38 -15.72
N ALA A 75 16.63 -7.31 -14.40
CA ALA A 75 17.13 -6.17 -13.63
C ALA A 75 18.65 -6.03 -13.79
N ARG A 76 19.40 -7.14 -13.68
CA ARG A 76 20.86 -7.16 -13.91
C ARG A 76 21.22 -6.69 -15.32
N LEU A 77 20.53 -7.20 -16.33
CA LEU A 77 20.77 -6.79 -17.72
C LEU A 77 20.46 -5.30 -17.96
N ARG A 78 19.43 -4.75 -17.30
CA ARG A 78 19.13 -3.31 -17.36
C ARG A 78 20.22 -2.48 -16.67
N GLU A 79 20.66 -2.89 -15.49
CA GLU A 79 21.76 -2.21 -14.78
C GLU A 79 23.06 -2.22 -15.59
N GLU A 80 23.43 -3.36 -16.19
CA GLU A 80 24.63 -3.46 -17.03
C GLU A 80 24.53 -2.55 -18.26
N ARG A 81 23.36 -2.48 -18.91
CA ARG A 81 23.13 -1.55 -20.03
C ARG A 81 23.27 -0.09 -19.60
N ILE A 82 22.71 0.28 -18.47
CA ILE A 82 22.81 1.65 -17.93
C ILE A 82 24.28 1.99 -17.63
N ARG A 83 25.02 1.10 -16.96
CA ARG A 83 26.44 1.30 -16.67
C ARG A 83 27.28 1.46 -17.93
N MET A 84 27.02 0.66 -18.97
CA MET A 84 27.72 0.81 -20.25
C MET A 84 27.40 2.15 -20.93
N GLN A 85 26.14 2.59 -20.90
CA GLN A 85 25.73 3.89 -21.44
C GLN A 85 26.34 5.06 -20.67
N GLU A 86 26.41 4.98 -19.34
CA GLU A 86 27.07 5.97 -18.49
C GLU A 86 28.58 6.05 -18.79
N ALA A 87 29.24 4.91 -18.93
CA ALA A 87 30.66 4.87 -19.31
C ALA A 87 30.90 5.48 -20.71
N GLU A 88 30.04 5.17 -21.68
CA GLU A 88 30.15 5.72 -23.03
C GLU A 88 29.90 7.24 -23.07
N THR A 89 28.85 7.71 -22.39
CA THR A 89 28.56 9.15 -22.32
C THR A 89 29.66 9.92 -21.61
N GLN A 90 30.21 9.38 -20.53
CA GLN A 90 31.33 9.99 -19.83
C GLN A 90 32.58 10.05 -20.70
N ALA A 91 32.87 9.01 -21.48
CA ALA A 91 33.99 9.01 -22.42
C ALA A 91 33.80 10.09 -23.52
N ARG A 92 32.59 10.23 -24.07
CA ARG A 92 32.27 11.27 -25.06
C ARG A 92 32.43 12.68 -24.47
N ILE A 93 31.95 12.91 -23.25
CA ILE A 93 32.09 14.20 -22.56
C ILE A 93 33.56 14.53 -22.32
N ARG A 94 34.36 13.57 -21.85
CA ARG A 94 35.81 13.79 -21.66
C ARG A 94 36.53 14.12 -22.97
N ALA A 95 36.23 13.40 -24.04
CA ALA A 95 36.81 13.69 -25.36
C ALA A 95 36.42 15.09 -25.87
N GLN A 96 35.17 15.52 -25.67
CA GLN A 96 34.75 16.88 -26.03
C GLN A 96 35.43 17.94 -25.17
N ALA A 97 35.54 17.72 -23.86
CA ALA A 97 36.22 18.63 -22.94
C ALA A 97 37.71 18.80 -23.29
N GLU A 98 38.41 17.74 -23.67
CA GLU A 98 39.80 17.81 -24.11
C GLU A 98 39.96 18.64 -25.40
N LEU A 99 39.05 18.47 -26.36
CA LEU A 99 39.04 19.26 -27.59
C LEU A 99 38.76 20.75 -27.33
N GLU A 100 37.83 21.06 -26.43
CA GLU A 100 37.53 22.43 -26.03
C GLU A 100 38.71 23.08 -25.28
N GLN A 101 39.37 22.33 -24.40
CA GLN A 101 40.59 22.80 -23.73
C GLN A 101 41.71 23.13 -24.73
N GLN A 102 41.89 22.29 -25.76
CA GLN A 102 42.86 22.56 -26.82
C GLN A 102 42.51 23.81 -27.62
N ARG A 103 41.22 24.01 -27.97
CA ARG A 103 40.76 25.22 -28.66
C ARG A 103 40.96 26.48 -27.81
N LEU A 104 40.57 26.44 -26.55
CA LEU A 104 40.77 27.55 -25.62
C LEU A 104 42.25 27.88 -25.42
N ALA A 105 43.11 26.87 -25.30
CA ALA A 105 44.56 27.08 -25.20
C ALA A 105 45.13 27.74 -26.46
N ALA A 106 44.70 27.32 -27.65
CA ALA A 106 45.10 27.94 -28.92
C ALA A 106 44.58 29.38 -29.04
N GLU A 107 43.32 29.63 -28.68
CA GLU A 107 42.74 30.98 -28.69
C GLU A 107 43.45 31.92 -27.71
N MET A 108 43.85 31.44 -26.52
CA MET A 108 44.61 32.24 -25.57
C MET A 108 45.99 32.62 -26.12
N GLN A 109 46.66 31.71 -26.84
CA GLN A 109 47.95 32.00 -27.46
C GLN A 109 47.82 33.04 -28.59
N LEU A 110 46.76 32.96 -29.40
CA LEU A 110 46.48 33.96 -30.44
C LEU A 110 46.17 35.33 -29.84
N LYS A 111 45.29 35.39 -28.82
CA LYS A 111 44.95 36.64 -28.12
C LYS A 111 46.15 37.25 -27.39
N ALA A 112 47.04 36.43 -26.83
CA ALA A 112 48.28 36.94 -26.21
C ALA A 112 49.19 37.64 -27.22
N GLN A 113 49.24 37.18 -28.47
CA GLN A 113 50.00 37.83 -29.54
C GLN A 113 49.33 39.09 -30.09
N GLU A 114 47.99 39.14 -30.09
CA GLU A 114 47.22 40.32 -30.50
C GLU A 114 47.28 41.43 -29.46
N VAL A 115 47.17 41.11 -28.17
CA VAL A 115 47.28 42.08 -27.06
C VAL A 115 48.68 42.70 -26.98
N ALA A 116 49.73 41.99 -27.43
CA ALA A 116 51.08 42.54 -27.51
C ALA A 116 51.27 43.62 -28.60
N LYS A 117 50.35 43.72 -29.58
CA LYS A 117 50.53 44.57 -30.78
C LYS A 117 49.74 45.87 -30.79
N THR A 118 48.78 46.09 -29.88
CA THR A 118 47.91 47.28 -29.92
C THR A 118 47.98 48.14 -28.66
N ARG A 119 48.82 49.17 -28.72
CA ARG A 119 48.49 50.53 -28.24
C ARG A 119 47.22 51.02 -28.98
N PRO A 120 46.49 52.11 -28.62
CA PRO A 120 46.50 53.00 -27.45
C PRO A 120 45.12 53.02 -26.72
N THR A 121 45.14 53.04 -25.39
CA THR A 121 44.09 52.57 -24.47
C THR A 121 42.86 53.46 -24.25
N TRP A 122 42.86 54.72 -24.69
CA TRP A 122 41.80 55.66 -24.32
C TRP A 122 40.52 55.52 -25.16
N LEU A 123 40.63 55.49 -26.49
CA LEU A 123 39.45 55.52 -27.38
C LEU A 123 38.65 54.21 -27.38
N LEU A 124 39.33 53.07 -27.19
CA LEU A 124 38.68 51.76 -27.07
C LEU A 124 37.94 51.59 -25.73
N ALA A 125 38.38 52.26 -24.67
CA ALA A 125 37.73 52.20 -23.37
C ALA A 125 36.33 52.83 -23.38
N ILE A 126 36.18 53.97 -24.08
CA ILE A 126 34.89 54.68 -24.17
C ILE A 126 33.89 53.91 -25.04
N ALA A 127 34.31 53.44 -26.21
CA ALA A 127 33.46 52.65 -27.09
C ALA A 127 33.10 51.28 -26.48
N GLY A 128 34.07 50.63 -25.83
CA GLY A 128 33.86 49.38 -25.10
C GLY A 128 32.91 49.52 -23.92
N PHE A 129 33.05 50.60 -23.14
CA PHE A 129 32.15 50.86 -22.01
C PHE A 129 30.71 51.06 -22.46
N LEU A 130 30.48 51.75 -23.58
CA LEU A 130 29.14 52.04 -24.09
C LEU A 130 28.44 50.78 -24.62
N VAL A 131 29.16 49.91 -25.33
CA VAL A 131 28.65 48.60 -25.80
C VAL A 131 28.39 47.66 -24.61
N VAL A 132 29.28 47.64 -23.62
CA VAL A 132 29.09 46.84 -22.39
C VAL A 132 27.91 47.36 -21.57
N ALA A 133 27.72 48.67 -21.43
CA ALA A 133 26.60 49.24 -20.69
C ALA A 133 25.25 48.91 -21.33
N ILE A 134 25.14 49.03 -22.66
CA ILE A 134 23.90 48.67 -23.38
C ILE A 134 23.68 47.15 -23.34
N GLY A 135 24.72 46.34 -23.56
CA GLY A 135 24.63 44.88 -23.49
C GLY A 135 24.25 44.37 -22.11
N VAL A 136 24.86 44.89 -21.05
CA VAL A 136 24.56 44.52 -19.65
C VAL A 136 23.13 44.94 -19.28
N THR A 137 22.72 46.16 -19.64
CA THR A 137 21.35 46.63 -19.35
C THR A 137 20.30 45.81 -20.11
N GLY A 138 20.53 45.47 -21.38
CA GLY A 138 19.67 44.61 -22.18
C GLY A 138 19.57 43.18 -21.62
N VAL A 139 20.69 42.60 -21.19
CA VAL A 139 20.72 41.27 -20.57
C VAL A 139 20.00 41.25 -19.22
N ILE A 140 20.15 42.30 -18.40
CA ILE A 140 19.44 42.43 -17.12
C ILE A 140 17.93 42.54 -17.34
N LEU A 141 17.48 43.38 -18.27
CA LEU A 141 16.05 43.51 -18.58
C LEU A 141 15.47 42.23 -19.18
N TYR A 142 16.20 41.55 -20.07
CA TYR A 142 15.77 40.29 -20.66
C TYR A 142 15.69 39.14 -19.63
N LYS A 143 16.65 39.06 -18.70
CA LYS A 143 16.60 38.08 -17.60
C LYS A 143 15.43 38.34 -16.67
N ARG A 144 15.18 39.61 -16.32
CA ARG A 144 14.10 39.99 -15.39
C ARG A 144 12.70 39.65 -15.93
N ASP A 145 12.49 39.74 -17.23
CA ASP A 145 11.22 39.40 -17.88
C ASP A 145 11.02 37.88 -18.02
N LYS A 146 12.11 37.13 -18.21
CA LYS A 146 12.09 35.65 -18.18
C LYS A 146 11.84 35.11 -16.77
N ASP A 147 12.47 35.70 -15.76
CA ASP A 147 12.36 35.27 -14.37
C ASP A 147 10.98 35.61 -13.79
N ALA A 148 10.37 36.75 -14.16
CA ALA A 148 9.02 37.12 -13.72
C ALA A 148 7.95 36.11 -14.19
N ASN A 149 8.04 35.65 -15.45
CA ASN A 149 7.13 34.64 -15.98
C ASN A 149 7.39 33.25 -15.36
N ALA A 150 8.65 32.90 -15.09
CA ALA A 150 9.00 31.64 -14.41
C ALA A 150 8.56 31.61 -12.93
N LEU A 151 8.65 32.74 -12.22
CA LEU A 151 8.19 32.90 -10.85
C LEU A 151 6.66 32.82 -10.74
N ALA A 152 5.92 33.45 -11.66
CA ALA A 152 4.46 33.38 -11.69
C ALA A 152 3.94 31.95 -11.93
N ILE A 153 4.60 31.18 -12.80
CA ILE A 153 4.26 29.78 -13.04
C ILE A 153 4.56 28.93 -11.81
N LYS A 154 5.72 29.13 -11.15
CA LYS A 154 6.10 28.41 -9.94
C LYS A 154 5.18 28.72 -8.76
N SER A 155 4.78 29.98 -8.56
CA SER A 155 3.84 30.34 -7.49
C SER A 155 2.44 29.77 -7.74
N ALA A 156 1.98 29.74 -9.00
CA ALA A 156 0.71 29.12 -9.36
C ALA A 156 0.74 27.60 -9.16
N GLN A 157 1.87 26.93 -9.44
CA GLN A 157 2.05 25.50 -9.17
C GLN A 157 2.06 25.22 -7.65
N GLN A 158 2.80 25.99 -6.87
CA GLN A 158 2.81 25.85 -5.40
C GLN A 158 1.43 26.10 -4.77
N GLN A 159 0.66 27.06 -5.27
CA GLN A 159 -0.70 27.29 -4.78
C GLN A 159 -1.62 26.09 -5.05
N ARG A 160 -1.55 25.48 -6.23
CA ARG A 160 -2.32 24.27 -6.55
C ARG A 160 -1.92 23.09 -5.68
N GLU A 161 -0.63 22.90 -5.45
CA GLU A 161 -0.13 21.83 -4.59
C GLU A 161 -0.58 22.03 -3.15
N ASN A 162 -0.54 23.27 -2.63
CA ASN A 162 -1.05 23.59 -1.29
C ASN A 162 -2.55 23.37 -1.16
N GLU A 163 -3.36 23.74 -2.16
CA GLU A 163 -4.81 23.47 -2.18
C GLU A 163 -5.11 21.97 -2.20
N GLU A 164 -4.36 21.18 -2.97
CA GLU A 164 -4.51 19.72 -2.98
C GLU A 164 -4.15 19.09 -1.65
N LEU A 165 -3.08 19.56 -1.01
CA LEU A 165 -2.69 19.12 0.33
C LEU A 165 -3.76 19.46 1.37
N GLU A 166 -4.34 20.67 1.31
CA GLU A 166 -5.40 21.07 2.24
C GLU A 166 -6.68 20.24 2.04
N LYS A 167 -7.01 19.89 0.79
CA LYS A 167 -8.12 18.97 0.49
C LYS A 167 -7.87 17.58 1.06
N ARG A 168 -6.66 17.04 0.88
CA ARG A 168 -6.28 15.72 1.44
C ARG A 168 -6.28 15.72 2.96
N GLU A 169 -5.85 16.80 3.62
CA GLU A 169 -5.93 16.93 5.08
C GLU A 169 -7.39 16.99 5.56
N LYS A 170 -8.26 17.74 4.89
CA LYS A 170 -9.70 17.77 5.18
C LYS A 170 -10.38 16.41 4.96
N GLU A 171 -9.97 15.66 3.95
CA GLU A 171 -10.49 14.32 3.69
C GLU A 171 -10.02 13.33 4.75
N ASN A 172 -8.72 13.31 5.07
CA ASN A 172 -8.17 12.45 6.12
C ASN A 172 -8.80 12.74 7.49
N THR A 173 -9.02 14.01 7.84
CA THR A 173 -9.68 14.37 9.09
C THR A 173 -11.14 13.94 9.13
N ARG A 174 -11.88 14.06 8.01
CA ARG A 174 -13.24 13.51 7.91
C ARG A 174 -13.27 12.00 8.10
N ILE A 175 -12.37 11.28 7.43
CA ILE A 175 -12.26 9.81 7.55
C ILE A 175 -11.96 9.42 9.00
N LEU A 176 -11.00 10.10 9.65
CA LEU A 176 -10.68 9.84 11.06
C LEU A 176 -11.89 10.09 11.97
N ASN A 177 -12.61 11.19 11.78
CA ASN A 177 -13.81 11.49 12.57
C ASN A 177 -14.92 10.45 12.35
N GLU A 178 -15.11 9.96 11.13
CA GLU A 178 -16.06 8.88 10.84
C GLU A 178 -15.67 7.57 11.53
N LEU A 179 -14.38 7.18 11.45
CA LEU A 179 -13.90 5.97 12.11
C LEU A 179 -14.04 6.06 13.64
N VAL A 180 -13.76 7.21 14.23
CA VAL A 180 -13.96 7.46 15.68
C VAL A 180 -15.44 7.34 16.04
N ALA A 181 -16.33 7.94 15.25
CA ALA A 181 -17.78 7.84 15.47
C ALA A 181 -18.26 6.38 15.39
N ARG A 182 -17.80 5.60 14.41
CA ARG A 182 -18.09 4.16 14.31
C ARG A 182 -17.56 3.37 15.49
N SER A 183 -16.35 3.66 15.95
CA SER A 183 -15.77 3.00 17.14
C SER A 183 -16.63 3.26 18.38
N ASN A 184 -17.06 4.52 18.59
CA ASN A 184 -17.93 4.87 19.71
C ASN A 184 -19.30 4.18 19.65
N ALA A 185 -19.87 4.04 18.44
CA ALA A 185 -21.11 3.31 18.25
C ALA A 185 -20.97 1.82 18.59
N GLN A 186 -19.85 1.20 18.20
CA GLN A 186 -19.55 -0.20 18.55
C GLN A 186 -19.31 -0.38 20.06
N ASP A 187 -18.71 0.58 20.74
CA ASP A 187 -18.55 0.54 22.19
C ASP A 187 -19.91 0.57 22.90
N GLN A 188 -20.87 1.35 22.37
CA GLN A 188 -22.25 1.32 22.85
C GLN A 188 -22.91 -0.03 22.61
N GLU A 189 -22.78 -0.63 21.42
CA GLU A 189 -23.30 -1.98 21.13
C GLU A 189 -22.71 -3.04 22.08
N LEU A 190 -21.40 -2.97 22.34
CA LEU A 190 -20.71 -3.88 23.24
C LEU A 190 -21.21 -3.72 24.68
N SER A 191 -21.43 -2.49 25.14
CA SER A 191 -22.00 -2.22 26.46
C SER A 191 -23.45 -2.74 26.58
N ALA A 192 -24.25 -2.58 25.52
CA ALA A 192 -25.61 -3.10 25.45
C ALA A 192 -25.62 -4.64 25.43
N ALA A 193 -24.72 -5.27 24.68
CA ALA A 193 -24.55 -6.72 24.64
C ALA A 193 -24.13 -7.29 25.99
N LYS A 194 -23.20 -6.63 26.70
CA LYS A 194 -22.79 -7.01 28.06
C LYS A 194 -23.94 -6.85 29.07
N THR A 195 -24.74 -5.80 28.93
CA THR A 195 -25.94 -5.60 29.76
C THR A 195 -26.98 -6.70 29.49
N ALA A 196 -27.19 -7.06 28.22
CA ALA A 196 -28.07 -8.17 27.85
C ALA A 196 -27.58 -9.52 28.38
N LEU A 197 -26.26 -9.74 28.39
CA LEU A 197 -25.65 -10.93 29.00
C LEU A 197 -25.90 -11.01 30.51
N ASN A 198 -25.73 -9.90 31.23
CA ASN A 198 -25.97 -9.84 32.68
C ASN A 198 -27.45 -10.02 33.06
N ASN A 199 -28.36 -9.63 32.17
CA ASN A 199 -29.80 -9.73 32.39
C ASN A 199 -30.41 -11.07 31.90
N ALA A 200 -29.62 -11.93 31.25
CA ALA A 200 -30.10 -13.20 30.72
C ALA A 200 -30.37 -14.21 31.86
N GLN A 201 -31.60 -14.71 31.96
CA GLN A 201 -32.02 -15.63 33.02
C GLN A 201 -32.02 -17.10 32.59
N ASN A 202 -32.21 -17.38 31.30
CA ASN A 202 -32.29 -18.75 30.78
C ASN A 202 -30.99 -19.18 30.11
N ALA A 203 -30.69 -20.48 30.11
CA ALA A 203 -29.47 -21.04 29.51
C ALA A 203 -29.36 -20.74 27.99
N GLN A 204 -30.48 -20.67 27.29
CA GLN A 204 -30.51 -20.33 25.86
C GLN A 204 -30.24 -18.83 25.61
N ASP A 205 -30.76 -17.96 26.47
CA ASP A 205 -30.52 -16.52 26.42
C ASP A 205 -29.07 -16.19 26.77
N LEU A 206 -28.48 -16.92 27.73
CA LEU A 206 -27.06 -16.84 28.07
C LEU A 206 -26.16 -17.18 26.87
N LYS A 207 -26.43 -18.29 26.17
CA LYS A 207 -25.65 -18.69 24.99
C LYS A 207 -25.75 -17.65 23.86
N THR A 208 -26.95 -17.14 23.59
CA THR A 208 -27.14 -16.13 22.53
C THR A 208 -26.51 -14.78 22.90
N ALA A 209 -26.60 -14.37 24.17
CA ALA A 209 -25.96 -13.16 24.66
C ALA A 209 -24.43 -13.28 24.66
N GLN A 210 -23.86 -14.43 25.04
CA GLN A 210 -22.42 -14.69 24.95
C GLN A 210 -21.94 -14.62 23.50
N ALA A 211 -22.67 -15.22 22.55
CA ALA A 211 -22.34 -15.14 21.14
C ALA A 211 -22.38 -13.69 20.61
N ARG A 212 -23.34 -12.87 21.07
CA ARG A 212 -23.42 -11.44 20.72
C ARG A 212 -22.27 -10.64 21.30
N VAL A 213 -21.85 -10.90 22.54
CA VAL A 213 -20.69 -10.24 23.15
C VAL A 213 -19.42 -10.61 22.40
N ALA A 214 -19.20 -11.89 22.11
CA ALA A 214 -18.04 -12.34 21.34
C ALA A 214 -17.98 -11.71 19.93
N ALA A 215 -19.13 -11.64 19.24
CA ALA A 215 -19.23 -10.99 17.93
C ALA A 215 -18.98 -9.47 18.02
N ALA A 216 -19.48 -8.80 19.05
CA ALA A 216 -19.24 -7.38 19.28
C ALA A 216 -17.78 -7.09 19.62
N GLU A 217 -17.14 -7.93 20.43
CA GLU A 217 -15.71 -7.83 20.78
C GLU A 217 -14.82 -8.03 19.53
N ALA A 218 -15.15 -8.98 18.66
CA ALA A 218 -14.46 -9.16 17.39
C ALA A 218 -14.55 -7.92 16.49
N ARG A 219 -15.76 -7.35 16.32
CA ARG A 219 -15.97 -6.11 15.55
C ARG A 219 -15.22 -4.92 16.14
N GLN A 220 -15.21 -4.79 17.47
CA GLN A 220 -14.48 -3.73 18.17
C GLN A 220 -12.97 -3.86 17.95
N ALA A 221 -12.43 -5.08 17.99
CA ALA A 221 -11.03 -5.35 17.73
C ALA A 221 -10.64 -4.98 16.29
N GLU A 222 -11.47 -5.34 15.30
CA GLU A 222 -11.27 -4.97 13.90
C GLU A 222 -11.31 -3.46 13.68
N ALA A 223 -12.28 -2.75 14.27
CA ALA A 223 -12.38 -1.31 14.15
C ALA A 223 -11.20 -0.57 14.80
N LYS A 224 -10.75 -1.03 15.99
CA LYS A 224 -9.55 -0.49 16.64
C LYS A 224 -8.29 -0.75 15.81
N ALA A 225 -8.16 -1.93 15.20
CA ALA A 225 -7.05 -2.24 14.30
C ALA A 225 -7.07 -1.36 13.05
N ALA A 226 -8.25 -1.10 12.46
CA ALA A 226 -8.39 -0.21 11.31
C ALA A 226 -8.02 1.25 11.67
N LEU A 227 -8.47 1.73 12.84
CA LEU A 227 -8.11 3.06 13.35
C LEU A 227 -6.60 3.17 13.57
N ALA A 228 -5.97 2.17 14.20
CA ALA A 228 -4.53 2.16 14.45
C ALA A 228 -3.72 2.18 13.14
N ARG A 229 -4.13 1.40 12.12
CA ARG A 229 -3.51 1.41 10.80
C ARG A 229 -3.59 2.79 10.15
N LYS A 230 -4.77 3.44 10.17
CA LYS A 230 -4.94 4.78 9.61
C LYS A 230 -4.14 5.84 10.35
N GLN A 231 -4.08 5.78 11.68
CA GLN A 231 -3.22 6.67 12.46
C GLN A 231 -1.74 6.48 12.12
N GLN A 232 -1.31 5.25 11.87
CA GLN A 232 0.06 4.96 11.50
C GLN A 232 0.37 5.43 10.07
N GLU A 233 -0.54 5.25 9.12
CA GLU A 233 -0.43 5.81 7.77
C GLU A 233 -0.29 7.35 7.80
N VAL A 234 -1.09 8.04 8.62
CA VAL A 234 -0.99 9.49 8.78
C VAL A 234 0.36 9.90 9.38
N LYS A 235 0.81 9.21 10.44
CA LYS A 235 2.13 9.46 11.06
C LYS A 235 3.28 9.19 10.08
N ASP A 236 3.19 8.14 9.28
CA ASP A 236 4.20 7.79 8.29
C ASP A 236 4.21 8.79 7.13
N ALA A 237 3.04 9.28 6.70
CA ALA A 237 2.93 10.38 5.73
C ALA A 237 3.55 11.68 6.28
N GLU A 238 3.29 12.03 7.55
CA GLU A 238 3.93 13.18 8.21
C GLU A 238 5.45 13.01 8.31
N ARG A 239 5.94 11.82 8.67
CA ARG A 239 7.39 11.52 8.71
C ARG A 239 8.02 11.67 7.34
N ARG A 240 7.39 11.15 6.28
CA ARG A 240 7.85 11.33 4.89
C ARG A 240 7.92 12.81 4.50
N ARG A 241 6.93 13.61 4.91
CA ARG A 241 6.91 15.08 4.68
C ARG A 241 8.00 15.82 5.47
N LYS A 242 8.40 15.35 6.66
CA LYS A 242 9.51 15.93 7.44
C LYS A 242 10.90 15.51 6.94
N VAL A 243 11.02 14.36 6.28
CA VAL A 243 12.31 13.79 5.83
C VAL A 243 12.71 14.29 4.44
N THR A 244 11.85 14.99 3.71
CA THR A 244 12.27 15.76 2.53
C THR A 244 13.10 16.97 2.98
N LEU A 245 14.39 16.75 3.27
CA LEU A 245 15.42 17.79 3.26
C LEU A 245 15.25 18.57 1.95
N SER A 246 15.17 19.90 2.04
CA SER A 246 15.17 20.74 0.85
C SER A 246 16.40 20.40 -0.01
N ASP A 247 16.26 20.45 -1.34
CA ASP A 247 17.40 20.24 -2.24
C ASP A 247 18.53 21.26 -1.99
N GLU A 248 18.24 22.35 -1.28
CA GLU A 248 19.22 23.29 -0.73
C GLU A 248 20.11 22.67 0.36
N CYS A 249 19.56 21.87 1.30
CA CYS A 249 20.38 21.14 2.29
C CYS A 249 21.14 19.97 1.67
N LYS A 250 20.63 19.34 0.59
CA LYS A 250 21.37 18.27 -0.12
C LYS A 250 22.58 18.79 -0.89
N ASN A 251 22.51 20.02 -1.40
CA ASN A 251 23.57 20.62 -2.21
C ASN A 251 24.50 21.56 -1.42
N ASN A 252 24.19 21.87 -0.15
CA ASN A 252 25.06 22.64 0.72
C ASN A 252 25.17 22.00 2.13
N PRO A 253 26.17 21.15 2.38
CA PRO A 253 26.31 20.43 3.65
C PRO A 253 26.74 21.31 4.84
N LEU A 254 26.95 22.62 4.64
CA LEU A 254 27.34 23.57 5.69
C LEU A 254 26.26 24.63 5.98
N GLY A 255 25.10 24.55 5.33
CA GLY A 255 24.05 25.58 5.36
C GLY A 255 22.74 25.17 6.06
N CYS A 256 22.76 24.07 6.80
CA CYS A 256 21.70 23.60 7.70
C CYS A 256 22.40 23.17 9.00
#